data_AF-A0A382LAJ6-F1
#
_entry.id   AF-A0A382LAJ6-F1
#
_cell.length_a   1.000
_cell.length_b   1.000
_cell.length_c   1.000
_cell.angle_alpha   90.00
_cell.angle_beta   90.00
_cell.angle_gamma   90.00
#
_symmetry.space_group_name_H-M   'P 1'
#
loop_
_entity.id
_entity.type
_entity.pdbx_description
1 polymer ?
#
loop_
_entity_poly.entity_id
_entity_poly.type
_entity_poly.pdbx_seq_one_letter_code
_entity_poly.pdbx_strand_id
1 'polypeptide(L)'
;SNALFRQGELLKYRDTSQEEPLEVRASENDLSYVALEGDIACMVNGAGLAMATMDVIKLHGGEPANFLDVGGGATPERVKTAFDIIMENPNVKGILVNIFGGIVRCDVIAEGIIAALGKSDINVPIVVRLEGTNVDLGKKLLNESGLKVIPADNLTDAALKIVESVKDV
;
A
#
# COMPACT_ATOMS: atom_id res chain seq x y z
N SER A 1 4.26 18.25 -13.75
CA SER A 1 2.94 17.74 -14.20
C SER A 1 1.75 18.61 -13.77
N ASN A 2 1.70 19.18 -12.55
CA ASN A 2 0.50 19.86 -12.01
C ASN A 2 -0.08 21.03 -12.83
N ALA A 3 0.67 21.61 -13.78
CA ALA A 3 0.16 22.65 -14.68
C ALA A 3 -0.24 22.14 -16.08
N LEU A 4 -0.05 20.84 -16.38
CA LEU A 4 -0.26 20.29 -17.72
C LEU A 4 -1.72 20.36 -18.20
N PHE A 5 -2.68 20.41 -17.27
CA PHE A 5 -4.11 20.60 -17.59
C PHE A 5 -4.39 21.87 -18.42
N ARG A 6 -3.52 22.88 -18.35
CA ARG A 6 -3.60 24.14 -19.10
C ARG A 6 -2.45 24.32 -20.10
N GLN A 7 -1.69 23.26 -20.39
CA GLN A 7 -0.52 23.27 -21.27
C GLN A 7 -0.62 22.13 -22.29
N GLY A 8 -1.69 22.14 -23.10
CA GLY A 8 -2.00 21.05 -24.04
C GLY A 8 -0.89 20.73 -25.04
N GLU A 9 -0.15 21.74 -25.52
CA GLU A 9 0.99 21.51 -26.41
C GLU A 9 2.15 20.79 -25.71
N LEU A 10 2.45 21.13 -24.45
CA LEU A 10 3.51 20.46 -23.69
C LEU A 10 3.16 19.00 -23.37
N LEU A 11 1.88 18.71 -23.12
CA LEU A 11 1.43 17.35 -22.80
C LEU A 11 1.72 16.36 -23.94
N LYS A 12 1.69 16.82 -25.19
CA LYS A 12 2.00 16.00 -26.38
C LYS A 12 3.45 15.52 -26.42
N TYR A 13 4.35 16.16 -25.69
CA TYR A 13 5.77 15.79 -25.61
C TYR A 13 6.09 14.86 -24.43
N ARG A 14 5.10 14.42 -23.65
CA ARG A 14 5.35 13.39 -22.62
C ARG A 14 5.71 12.07 -23.31
N ASP A 15 6.91 11.58 -23.01
CA ASP A 15 7.40 10.29 -23.50
C ASP A 15 7.44 9.29 -22.34
N THR A 16 6.43 8.43 -22.29
CA THR A 16 6.31 7.40 -21.25
C THR A 16 7.34 6.28 -21.39
N SER A 17 8.06 6.18 -22.51
CA SER A 17 9.14 5.20 -22.67
C SER A 17 10.37 5.52 -21.82
N GLN A 18 10.47 6.76 -21.32
CA GLN A 18 11.54 7.22 -20.43
C GLN A 18 11.14 7.13 -18.94
N GLU A 19 9.90 6.72 -18.64
CA GLU A 19 9.36 6.60 -17.28
C GLU A 19 9.29 5.11 -16.89
N GLU A 20 9.35 4.83 -15.59
CA GLU A 20 9.21 3.45 -15.09
C GLU A 20 7.77 2.94 -15.33
N PRO A 21 7.56 1.78 -15.98
CA PRO A 21 6.22 1.31 -16.37
C PRO A 21 5.24 1.19 -15.19
N LEU A 22 5.71 0.76 -14.02
CA LEU A 22 4.87 0.65 -12.81
C LEU A 22 4.44 2.03 -12.28
N GLU A 23 5.32 3.04 -12.37
CA GLU A 23 5.00 4.42 -11.98
C GLU A 23 3.98 5.05 -12.95
N VAL A 24 4.13 4.78 -14.24
CA VAL A 24 3.15 5.22 -15.25
C VAL A 24 1.78 4.61 -14.95
N ARG A 25 1.71 3.28 -14.75
CA ARG A 25 0.46 2.57 -14.43
C ARG A 25 -0.17 3.06 -13.13
N ALA A 26 0.64 3.31 -12.10
CA ALA A 26 0.17 3.91 -10.86
C ALA A 26 -0.44 5.30 -11.11
N SER A 27 0.25 6.14 -11.87
CA SER A 27 -0.21 7.51 -12.17
C SER A 27 -1.54 7.55 -12.92
N GLU A 28 -1.81 6.58 -13.81
CA GLU A 28 -3.08 6.44 -14.53
C GLU A 28 -4.26 6.06 -13.61
N ASN A 29 -3.96 5.52 -12.43
CA ASN A 29 -4.95 5.09 -11.43
C ASN A 29 -5.00 6.02 -10.20
N ASP A 30 -4.46 7.24 -10.31
CA ASP A 30 -4.32 8.22 -9.23
C ASP A 30 -3.53 7.69 -8.02
N LEU A 31 -2.60 6.77 -8.26
CA LEU A 31 -1.67 6.25 -7.25
C LEU A 31 -0.31 6.91 -7.43
N SER A 32 0.35 7.26 -6.33
CA SER A 32 1.75 7.72 -6.36
C SER A 32 2.65 6.57 -5.95
N TYR A 33 3.33 5.94 -6.90
CA TYR A 33 4.21 4.81 -6.70
C TYR A 33 5.65 5.19 -7.05
N VAL A 34 6.62 4.69 -6.29
CA VAL A 34 8.06 4.72 -6.63
C VAL A 34 8.65 3.38 -6.21
N ALA A 35 9.37 2.72 -7.11
CA ALA A 35 10.04 1.46 -6.80
C ALA A 35 11.33 1.69 -5.97
N LEU A 36 11.62 0.76 -5.07
CA LEU A 36 12.89 0.68 -4.32
C LEU A 36 13.44 -0.76 -4.42
N GLU A 37 14.66 -0.98 -3.91
CA GLU A 37 15.37 -2.26 -4.03
C GLU A 37 15.06 -3.27 -2.91
N GLY A 38 14.18 -2.93 -1.96
CA GLY A 38 13.84 -3.81 -0.83
C GLY A 38 12.84 -4.92 -1.14
N ASP A 39 12.39 -5.59 -0.09
CA ASP A 39 11.51 -6.76 -0.15
C ASP A 39 10.19 -6.60 0.62
N ILE A 40 10.04 -5.55 1.43
CA ILE A 40 8.79 -5.23 2.14
C ILE A 40 8.06 -4.10 1.41
N ALA A 41 6.96 -4.44 0.73
CA ALA A 41 6.13 -3.45 0.09
C ALA A 41 5.29 -2.66 1.10
N CYS A 42 5.05 -1.38 0.81
CA CYS A 42 4.22 -0.50 1.63
C CYS A 42 3.00 -0.07 0.82
N MET A 43 1.81 -0.07 1.43
CA MET A 43 0.60 0.59 0.91
C MET A 43 0.03 1.50 1.98
N VAL A 44 0.05 2.81 1.73
CA VAL A 44 -0.25 3.82 2.73
C VAL A 44 -1.13 4.92 2.15
N ASN A 45 -1.96 5.58 2.97
CA ASN A 45 -2.65 6.79 2.57
C ASN A 45 -1.98 8.06 3.13
N GLY A 46 -1.48 8.89 2.24
CA GLY A 46 -0.75 10.12 2.51
C GLY A 46 0.77 9.96 2.39
N ALA A 47 1.38 10.74 1.50
CA ALA A 47 2.81 10.71 1.22
C ALA A 47 3.71 10.82 2.46
N GLY A 48 3.37 11.69 3.42
CA GLY A 48 4.14 11.82 4.66
C GLY A 48 4.12 10.54 5.51
N LEU A 49 2.96 9.89 5.60
CA LEU A 49 2.82 8.63 6.32
C LEU A 49 3.51 7.49 5.57
N ALA A 50 3.49 7.50 4.23
CA ALA A 50 4.18 6.52 3.40
C ALA A 50 5.70 6.57 3.64
N MET A 51 6.29 7.77 3.62
CA MET A 51 7.71 7.98 3.97
C MET A 51 8.02 7.49 5.39
N ALA A 52 7.22 7.90 6.37
CA ALA A 52 7.42 7.46 7.76
C ALA A 52 7.27 5.94 7.92
N THR A 53 6.41 5.28 7.14
CA THR A 53 6.23 3.83 7.20
C THR A 53 7.47 3.11 6.67
N MET A 54 8.03 3.57 5.54
CA MET A 54 9.30 3.04 5.02
C MET A 54 10.45 3.26 6.01
N ASP A 55 10.53 4.45 6.62
CA ASP A 55 11.55 4.76 7.63
C ASP A 55 11.45 3.83 8.83
N VAL A 56 10.24 3.55 9.33
CA VAL A 56 10.04 2.65 10.47
C VAL A 56 10.32 1.19 10.11
N ILE A 57 10.01 0.73 8.89
CA ILE A 57 10.44 -0.60 8.42
C ILE A 57 11.98 -0.69 8.45
N LYS A 58 12.66 0.31 7.87
CA LYS A 58 14.12 0.35 7.79
C LYS A 58 14.77 0.46 9.16
N LEU A 59 14.19 1.24 10.06
CA LEU A 59 14.61 1.37 11.46
C LEU A 59 14.61 0.03 12.20
N HIS A 60 13.68 -0.87 11.87
CA HIS A 60 13.56 -2.20 12.48
C HIS A 60 14.27 -3.30 11.68
N GLY A 61 15.09 -2.93 10.69
CA GLY A 61 15.96 -3.86 9.95
C GLY A 61 15.32 -4.54 8.74
N GLY A 62 14.14 -4.09 8.29
CA GLY A 62 13.58 -4.48 7.00
C GLY A 62 14.03 -3.56 5.87
N GLU A 63 13.80 -3.95 4.61
CA GLU A 63 14.10 -3.12 3.46
C GLU A 63 12.81 -2.79 2.69
N PRO A 64 12.40 -1.51 2.61
CA PRO A 64 11.20 -1.12 1.88
C PRO A 64 11.38 -1.32 0.37
N ALA A 65 10.44 -2.04 -0.25
CA ALA A 65 10.44 -2.37 -1.68
C ALA A 65 9.82 -1.26 -2.55
N ASN A 66 9.02 -0.39 -1.96
CA ASN A 66 8.37 0.70 -2.68
C ASN A 66 7.89 1.81 -1.73
N PHE A 67 7.70 2.99 -2.31
CA PHE A 67 6.77 4.01 -1.82
C PHE A 67 5.44 3.82 -2.55
N LEU A 68 4.32 3.85 -1.84
CA LEU A 68 3.00 3.92 -2.47
C LEU A 68 2.01 4.69 -1.59
N ASP A 69 1.53 5.80 -2.15
CA ASP A 69 0.43 6.59 -1.60
C ASP A 69 -0.85 6.34 -2.42
N VAL A 70 -1.88 5.78 -1.76
CA VAL A 70 -3.21 5.54 -2.34
C VAL A 70 -4.15 6.77 -2.25
N GLY A 71 -3.68 7.86 -1.65
CA GLY A 71 -4.42 9.09 -1.43
C GLY A 71 -5.47 9.01 -0.31
N GLY A 72 -6.11 10.14 -0.01
CA GLY A 72 -7.07 10.25 1.09
C GLY A 72 -8.40 9.50 0.89
N GLY A 73 -8.70 9.06 -0.34
CA GLY A 73 -9.89 8.29 -0.71
C GLY A 73 -9.51 6.89 -1.19
N ALA A 74 -9.07 6.04 -0.27
CA ALA A 74 -8.70 4.65 -0.55
C ALA A 74 -9.96 3.80 -0.83
N THR A 75 -10.49 3.88 -2.04
CA THR A 75 -11.61 3.03 -2.47
C THR A 75 -11.16 1.57 -2.64
N PRO A 76 -12.07 0.59 -2.56
CA PRO A 76 -11.73 -0.82 -2.79
C PRO A 76 -11.01 -1.08 -4.13
N GLU A 77 -11.39 -0.37 -5.19
CA GLU A 77 -10.79 -0.49 -6.52
C GLU A 77 -9.34 0.00 -6.51
N ARG A 78 -9.07 1.14 -5.86
CA ARG A 78 -7.70 1.68 -5.72
C ARG A 78 -6.82 0.76 -4.88
N VAL A 79 -7.35 0.20 -3.80
CA VAL A 79 -6.64 -0.80 -2.99
C VAL A 79 -6.30 -2.04 -3.82
N LYS A 80 -7.25 -2.54 -4.62
CA LYS A 80 -6.98 -3.66 -5.52
C LYS A 80 -5.88 -3.34 -6.53
N THR A 81 -5.96 -2.21 -7.22
CA THR A 81 -4.92 -1.79 -8.18
C THR A 81 -3.57 -1.62 -7.51
N ALA A 82 -3.53 -1.09 -6.28
CA ALA A 82 -2.31 -0.98 -5.48
C ALA A 82 -1.68 -2.36 -5.20
N PHE A 83 -2.47 -3.35 -4.81
CA PHE A 83 -1.99 -4.73 -4.67
C PHE A 83 -1.49 -5.31 -6.00
N ASP A 84 -2.24 -5.12 -7.10
CA ASP A 84 -1.85 -5.62 -8.42
C ASP A 84 -0.47 -5.05 -8.83
N ILE A 85 -0.23 -3.74 -8.62
CA ILE A 85 1.06 -3.08 -8.92
C ILE A 85 2.18 -3.58 -7.99
N ILE A 86 1.92 -3.71 -6.68
CA ILE A 86 2.92 -4.21 -5.72
C ILE A 86 3.40 -5.61 -6.12
N MET A 87 2.47 -6.48 -6.51
CA MET A 87 2.76 -7.87 -6.84
C MET A 87 3.47 -8.06 -8.19
N GLU A 88 3.56 -7.02 -9.03
CA GLU A 88 4.41 -7.04 -10.23
C GLU A 88 5.90 -6.95 -9.90
N ASN A 89 6.27 -6.47 -8.70
CA ASN A 89 7.65 -6.47 -8.25
C ASN A 89 8.00 -7.86 -7.65
N PRO A 90 8.84 -8.67 -8.33
CA PRO A 90 9.13 -10.04 -7.89
C PRO A 90 9.98 -10.12 -6.61
N ASN A 91 10.56 -9.00 -6.16
CA ASN A 91 11.35 -8.94 -4.92
C ASN A 91 10.47 -8.86 -3.67
N VAL A 92 9.17 -8.56 -3.82
CA VAL A 92 8.26 -8.39 -2.69
C VAL A 92 8.03 -9.73 -1.99
N LYS A 93 8.44 -9.78 -0.72
CA LYS A 93 8.26 -10.91 0.20
C LYS A 93 7.22 -10.66 1.27
N GLY A 94 6.79 -9.42 1.48
CA GLY A 94 5.77 -9.06 2.45
C GLY A 94 5.15 -7.70 2.15
N ILE A 95 3.93 -7.48 2.62
CA ILE A 95 3.20 -6.22 2.41
C ILE A 95 2.78 -5.63 3.77
N LEU A 96 3.18 -4.40 4.03
CA LEU A 96 2.66 -3.58 5.12
C LEU A 96 1.61 -2.59 4.59
N VAL A 97 0.36 -2.82 4.96
CA VAL A 97 -0.74 -1.88 4.75
C VAL A 97 -0.88 -1.01 6.00
N ASN A 98 -0.68 0.30 5.87
CA ASN A 98 -0.85 1.25 6.98
C ASN A 98 -1.82 2.35 6.56
N ILE A 99 -3.06 2.26 7.03
CA ILE A 99 -4.12 3.20 6.66
C ILE A 99 -4.66 3.93 7.87
N PHE A 100 -4.62 5.26 7.79
CA PHE A 100 -5.28 6.15 8.75
C PHE A 100 -6.64 6.59 8.18
N GLY A 101 -7.72 5.98 8.67
CA GLY A 101 -9.10 6.29 8.35
C GLY A 101 -9.52 7.65 8.88
N GLY A 102 -9.20 8.71 8.14
CA GLY A 102 -9.66 10.07 8.39
C GLY A 102 -11.12 10.23 7.99
N ILE A 103 -11.36 10.40 6.68
CA ILE A 103 -12.72 10.60 6.13
C ILE A 103 -13.44 9.26 5.92
N VAL A 104 -12.70 8.19 5.63
CA VAL A 104 -13.23 6.85 5.37
C VAL A 104 -13.13 6.00 6.64
N ARG A 105 -14.19 5.26 6.97
CA ARG A 105 -14.24 4.36 8.12
C ARG A 105 -13.35 3.13 7.92
N CYS A 106 -12.70 2.67 9.00
CA CYS A 106 -11.81 1.51 8.95
C CYS A 106 -12.52 0.21 8.55
N ASP A 107 -13.80 0.04 8.88
CA ASP A 107 -14.57 -1.15 8.48
C ASP A 107 -14.74 -1.25 6.96
N VAL A 108 -15.03 -0.14 6.28
CA VAL A 108 -15.13 -0.10 4.80
C VAL A 108 -13.78 -0.38 4.14
N ILE A 109 -12.70 0.12 4.74
CA ILE A 109 -11.33 -0.14 4.25
C ILE A 109 -10.97 -1.62 4.43
N ALA A 110 -11.29 -2.20 5.59
CA ALA A 110 -11.08 -3.62 5.87
C ALA A 110 -11.84 -4.51 4.87
N GLU A 111 -13.12 -4.20 4.59
CA GLU A 111 -13.91 -4.89 3.57
C GLU A 111 -13.25 -4.79 2.18
N GLY A 112 -12.74 -3.61 1.81
CA GLY A 112 -12.01 -3.40 0.57
C GLY A 112 -10.74 -4.24 0.45
N ILE A 113 -9.95 -4.32 1.53
CA ILE A 113 -8.76 -5.18 1.60
C ILE A 113 -9.17 -6.65 1.47
N ILE A 114 -10.15 -7.11 2.24
CA ILE A 114 -10.63 -8.51 2.19
C ILE A 114 -11.11 -8.87 0.77
N ALA A 115 -11.86 -7.99 0.13
CA ALA A 115 -12.36 -8.20 -1.22
C ALA A 115 -11.23 -8.22 -2.28
N ALA A 116 -10.18 -7.42 -2.10
CA ALA A 116 -9.00 -7.43 -2.97
C ALA A 116 -8.19 -8.73 -2.82
N LEU A 117 -7.97 -9.17 -1.58
CA LEU A 117 -7.23 -10.39 -1.27
C LEU A 117 -7.98 -11.65 -1.68
N GLY A 118 -9.30 -11.71 -1.51
CA GLY A 118 -10.11 -12.87 -1.90
C GLY A 118 -10.16 -13.14 -3.42
N LYS A 119 -9.70 -12.18 -4.24
CA LYS A 119 -9.66 -12.29 -5.72
C LYS A 119 -8.25 -12.46 -6.28
N SER A 120 -7.22 -12.46 -5.43
CA SER A 120 -5.82 -12.35 -5.83
C SER A 120 -5.00 -13.47 -5.20
N ASP A 121 -4.12 -14.12 -5.97
CA ASP A 121 -3.20 -15.16 -5.48
C ASP A 121 -2.00 -14.54 -4.75
N ILE A 122 -2.27 -13.80 -3.66
CA ILE A 122 -1.23 -13.17 -2.85
C ILE A 122 -0.74 -14.17 -1.81
N ASN A 123 0.48 -14.66 -2.01
CA ASN A 123 1.10 -15.69 -1.17
C ASN A 123 2.13 -15.14 -0.16
N VAL A 124 2.31 -13.82 -0.11
CA VAL A 124 3.21 -13.15 0.83
C VAL A 124 2.45 -12.74 2.10
N PRO A 125 3.10 -12.73 3.29
CA PRO A 125 2.50 -12.23 4.52
C PRO A 125 2.06 -10.77 4.38
N ILE A 126 0.87 -10.48 4.90
CA ILE A 126 0.28 -9.14 4.88
C ILE A 126 0.03 -8.70 6.31
N VAL A 127 0.69 -7.61 6.70
CA VAL A 127 0.42 -6.93 7.98
C VAL A 127 -0.45 -5.72 7.69
N VAL A 128 -1.55 -5.58 8.43
CA VAL A 128 -2.48 -4.47 8.26
C VAL A 128 -2.60 -3.68 9.56
N ARG A 129 -2.30 -2.40 9.49
CA ARG A 129 -2.51 -1.42 10.56
C ARG A 129 -3.59 -0.44 10.12
N LEU A 130 -4.68 -0.40 10.87
CA LEU A 130 -5.79 0.56 10.69
C LEU A 130 -5.84 1.49 11.90
N GLU A 131 -6.17 2.76 11.66
CA GLU A 131 -6.51 3.74 12.70
C GLU A 131 -7.69 4.60 12.29
N GLY A 132 -8.41 5.13 13.27
CA GLY A 132 -9.48 6.10 13.05
C GLY A 132 -10.85 5.53 13.38
N THR A 133 -11.88 6.03 12.71
CA THR A 133 -13.27 5.65 13.02
C THR A 133 -13.50 4.16 12.75
N ASN A 134 -14.12 3.47 13.71
CA ASN A 134 -14.45 2.04 13.66
C ASN A 134 -13.25 1.09 13.49
N VAL A 135 -12.08 1.48 14.01
CA VAL A 135 -10.88 0.63 13.97
C VAL A 135 -11.11 -0.76 14.57
N ASP A 136 -11.83 -0.86 15.68
CA ASP A 136 -12.11 -2.15 16.34
C ASP A 136 -12.93 -3.08 15.44
N LEU A 137 -13.91 -2.52 14.74
CA LEU A 137 -14.73 -3.27 13.78
C LEU A 137 -13.88 -3.68 12.56
N GLY A 138 -13.04 -2.78 12.03
CA GLY A 138 -12.12 -3.10 10.94
C GLY A 138 -11.15 -4.24 11.31
N LYS A 139 -10.54 -4.19 12.49
CA LYS A 139 -9.69 -5.28 13.02
C LYS A 139 -10.45 -6.58 13.18
N LYS A 140 -11.69 -6.53 13.67
CA LYS A 140 -12.57 -7.70 13.80
C LYS A 140 -12.84 -8.34 12.43
N LEU A 141 -13.20 -7.54 11.42
CA LEU A 141 -13.45 -8.01 10.06
C LEU A 141 -12.21 -8.69 9.45
N LEU A 142 -11.02 -8.12 9.64
CA LEU A 142 -9.76 -8.72 9.16
C LEU A 142 -9.50 -10.07 9.82
N ASN A 143 -9.67 -10.18 11.14
CA ASN A 143 -9.50 -11.44 11.88
C ASN A 143 -10.51 -12.52 11.49
N GLU A 144 -11.76 -12.13 11.20
CA GLU A 144 -12.84 -13.07 10.85
C GLU A 144 -12.84 -13.45 9.35
N SER A 145 -12.03 -12.78 8.52
CA SER A 145 -12.01 -12.97 7.06
C SER A 145 -11.52 -14.35 6.60
N GLY A 146 -10.82 -15.10 7.47
CA GLY A 146 -10.16 -16.36 7.12
C GLY A 146 -8.92 -16.18 6.22
N LEU A 147 -8.55 -14.94 5.90
CA LEU A 147 -7.34 -14.61 5.16
C LEU A 147 -6.12 -14.59 6.10
N LYS A 148 -4.93 -14.88 5.56
CA LYS A 148 -3.66 -14.78 6.29
C LYS A 148 -3.21 -13.32 6.44
N VAL A 149 -4.03 -12.52 7.12
CA VAL A 149 -3.74 -11.12 7.43
C VAL A 149 -3.41 -10.97 8.90
N ILE A 150 -2.31 -10.29 9.20
CA ILE A 150 -1.85 -10.05 10.57
C ILE A 150 -2.23 -8.62 10.96
N PRO A 151 -3.20 -8.41 11.87
CA PRO A 151 -3.51 -7.08 12.34
C PRO A 151 -2.39 -6.55 13.25
N ALA A 152 -2.12 -5.25 13.13
CA ALA A 152 -1.19 -4.54 13.98
C ALA A 152 -1.86 -3.40 14.75
N ASP A 153 -1.35 -3.13 15.95
CA ASP A 153 -1.95 -2.16 16.88
C ASP A 153 -1.42 -0.75 16.72
N ASN A 154 -0.17 -0.60 16.31
CA ASN A 154 0.46 0.68 16.05
C ASN A 154 1.55 0.53 14.98
N LEU A 155 2.17 1.64 14.57
CA LEU A 155 3.14 1.64 13.47
C LEU A 155 4.39 0.80 13.79
N THR A 156 4.89 0.86 15.03
CA THR A 156 6.06 0.07 15.48
C THR A 156 5.74 -1.42 15.51
N ASP A 157 4.59 -1.80 16.06
CA ASP A 157 4.10 -3.19 16.07
C ASP A 157 3.94 -3.72 14.64
N ALA A 158 3.40 -2.91 13.74
CA ALA A 158 3.22 -3.30 12.34
C ALA A 158 4.56 -3.55 11.63
N ALA A 159 5.55 -2.67 11.85
CA ALA A 159 6.88 -2.82 11.29
C ALA A 159 7.60 -4.06 11.84
N LEU A 160 7.57 -4.29 13.16
CA LEU A 160 8.17 -5.48 13.76
C LEU A 160 7.54 -6.77 13.23
N LYS A 161 6.20 -6.81 13.13
CA LYS A 161 5.48 -7.97 12.60
C LYS A 161 5.83 -8.26 11.15
N ILE A 162 5.90 -7.24 10.28
CA ILE A 162 6.18 -7.48 8.86
C ILE A 162 7.63 -7.89 8.65
N VAL A 163 8.57 -7.25 9.36
CA VAL A 163 10.00 -7.61 9.30
C VAL A 163 10.23 -9.04 9.78
N GLU A 164 9.54 -9.46 10.84
CA GLU A 164 9.62 -10.85 11.28
C GLU A 164 8.99 -11.81 10.26
N SER A 165 7.83 -11.46 9.71
CA SER A 165 7.10 -12.32 8.76
C SER A 165 7.87 -12.59 7.47
N VAL A 166 8.74 -11.68 7.02
CA VAL A 166 9.55 -11.89 5.80
C VAL A 166 10.83 -12.68 6.04
N LYS A 167 11.29 -12.85 7.29
CA LYS A 167 12.46 -13.71 7.59
C LYS A 167 12.15 -15.19 7.45
N ASP A 168 10.88 -15.56 7.66
CA ASP A 168 10.39 -16.93 7.55
C ASP A 168 10.06 -17.35 6.10
N VAL A 169 10.36 -16.50 5.10
CA VAL A 169 10.04 -16.66 3.66
C VAL A 169 11.30 -16.67 2.79
#